data_AF-A0A2G5L2T9-F1
#
_entry.id   AF-A0A2G5L2T9-F1
#
_cell.length_a   1.000
_cell.length_b   1.000
_cell.length_c   1.000
_cell.angle_alpha   90.00
_cell.angle_beta   90.00
_cell.angle_gamma   90.00
#
_symmetry.space_group_name_H-M   'P 1'
#
loop_
_entity.id
_entity.type
_entity.pdbx_description
1 polymer ?
#
loop_
_entity_poly.entity_id
_entity_poly.type
_entity_poly.pdbx_seq_one_letter_code
_entity_poly.pdbx_strand_id
1 'polypeptide(L)'
;MKKLNFSTLFALQFLLIGVVIGIFISMNATSEDYRFFYIYSGTSGFITAWLTSYFLIERPNKPAAARFVLTTVIVGLFSHWLCWYLIDIELNIRYYLLNEYFYEPPMNLLTSLYGAFAFCLWSWMFFGWATGLGAAVTLYSTKVIKRRTNKLV
;
A
#
# COMPACT_ATOMS: atom_id res chain seq x y z
N MET A 1 6.33 25.10 10.16
CA MET A 1 5.96 23.86 9.42
C MET A 1 4.62 23.35 9.95
N LYS A 2 3.65 23.05 9.08
CA LYS A 2 2.33 22.51 9.48
C LYS A 2 2.52 21.08 10.00
N LYS A 3 1.99 20.76 11.19
CA LYS A 3 2.05 19.39 11.74
C LYS A 3 1.23 18.48 10.81
N LEU A 4 1.86 17.45 10.23
CA LEU A 4 1.16 16.38 9.49
C LEU A 4 0.11 15.75 10.39
N ASN A 5 -1.05 15.31 9.87
CA ASN A 5 -2.04 14.56 10.66
C ASN A 5 -1.56 13.10 10.90
N PHE A 6 -2.35 12.30 11.64
CA PHE A 6 -1.93 10.93 11.99
C PHE A 6 -1.83 10.07 10.73
N SER A 7 -2.84 10.16 9.86
CA SER A 7 -2.98 9.30 8.68
C SER A 7 -1.92 9.56 7.63
N THR A 8 -1.59 10.84 7.36
CA THR A 8 -0.51 11.18 6.43
C THR A 8 0.84 10.76 6.97
N LEU A 9 1.11 10.92 8.28
CA LEU A 9 2.38 10.50 8.85
C LEU A 9 2.56 8.97 8.82
N PHE A 10 1.51 8.21 9.09
CA PHE A 10 1.52 6.75 8.97
C PHE A 10 1.70 6.32 7.52
N ALA A 11 0.93 6.89 6.60
CA ALA A 11 0.99 6.57 5.17
C ALA A 11 2.36 6.86 4.56
N LEU A 12 3.00 7.98 4.92
CA LEU A 12 4.36 8.29 4.45
C LEU A 12 5.40 7.28 4.95
N GLN A 13 5.29 6.83 6.21
CA GLN A 13 6.20 5.81 6.74
C GLN A 13 5.97 4.45 6.08
N PHE A 14 4.71 4.06 5.86
CA PHE A 14 4.40 2.79 5.21
C PHE A 14 4.71 2.81 3.70
N LEU A 15 4.61 3.96 3.04
CA LEU A 15 5.09 4.17 1.67
C LEU A 15 6.57 3.77 1.55
N LEU A 16 7.42 4.14 2.50
CA LEU A 16 8.84 3.77 2.47
C LEU A 16 9.03 2.24 2.52
N ILE A 17 8.21 1.53 3.31
CA ILE A 17 8.23 0.07 3.35
C ILE A 17 7.85 -0.49 1.97
N GLY A 18 6.77 0.01 1.36
CA GLY A 18 6.34 -0.40 0.02
C GLY A 18 7.40 -0.14 -1.05
N VAL A 19 8.03 1.05 -1.04
CA VAL A 19 9.10 1.40 -1.98
C VAL A 19 10.31 0.48 -1.81
N VAL A 20 10.76 0.20 -0.58
CA VAL A 20 11.91 -0.68 -0.33
C VAL A 20 11.63 -2.11 -0.82
N ILE A 21 10.45 -2.66 -0.49
CA ILE A 21 10.05 -3.99 -0.96
C ILE A 21 9.94 -4.01 -2.49
N GLY A 22 9.35 -2.97 -3.08
CA GLY A 22 9.20 -2.92 -4.52
C GLY A 22 10.53 -2.74 -5.26
N ILE A 23 11.50 -2.00 -4.70
CA ILE A 23 12.87 -1.93 -5.26
C ILE A 23 13.51 -3.32 -5.21
N PHE A 24 13.38 -4.03 -4.08
CA PHE A 24 13.88 -5.39 -3.96
C PHE A 24 13.27 -6.31 -5.04
N ILE A 25 11.96 -6.25 -5.28
CA ILE A 25 11.30 -7.02 -6.34
C ILE A 25 11.81 -6.60 -7.71
N SER A 26 11.88 -5.30 -8.00
CA SER A 26 12.38 -4.77 -9.28
C SER A 26 13.81 -5.22 -9.60
N MET A 27 14.66 -5.41 -8.59
CA MET A 27 16.05 -5.86 -8.76
C MET A 27 16.20 -7.38 -8.93
N ASN A 28 15.25 -8.17 -8.45
CA ASN A 28 15.35 -9.64 -8.41
C ASN A 28 14.39 -10.34 -9.38
N ALA A 29 13.40 -9.64 -9.93
CA ALA A 29 12.49 -10.18 -10.93
C ALA A 29 13.22 -10.38 -12.26
N THR A 30 12.91 -11.49 -12.93
CA THR A 30 13.47 -11.81 -14.25
C THR A 30 12.74 -11.13 -15.40
N SER A 31 11.54 -10.59 -15.18
CA SER A 31 10.78 -9.85 -16.18
C SER A 31 10.97 -8.33 -16.01
N GLU A 32 11.17 -7.64 -17.12
CA GLU A 32 11.20 -6.18 -17.23
C GLU A 32 9.89 -5.52 -16.77
N ASP A 33 8.78 -6.28 -16.74
CA ASP A 33 7.47 -5.79 -16.27
C ASP A 33 7.51 -5.32 -14.81
N TYR A 34 8.47 -5.82 -14.02
CA TYR A 34 8.64 -5.46 -12.62
C TYR A 34 9.57 -4.27 -12.39
N ARG A 35 10.15 -3.68 -13.44
CA ARG A 35 11.14 -2.60 -13.31
C ARG A 35 10.64 -1.41 -12.48
N PHE A 36 9.35 -1.09 -12.58
CA PHE A 36 8.72 0.02 -11.86
C PHE A 36 7.84 -0.43 -10.68
N PHE A 37 8.01 -1.67 -10.19
CA PHE A 37 7.17 -2.24 -9.12
C PHE A 37 7.17 -1.40 -7.83
N TYR A 38 8.28 -0.72 -7.53
CA TYR A 38 8.41 0.20 -6.40
C TYR A 38 7.44 1.38 -6.44
N ILE A 39 7.01 1.82 -7.63
CA ILE A 39 5.99 2.85 -7.76
C ILE A 39 4.69 2.28 -7.23
N TYR A 40 4.16 1.21 -7.85
CA TYR A 40 2.86 0.63 -7.48
C TYR A 40 2.79 0.17 -6.02
N SER A 41 3.85 -0.47 -5.51
CA SER A 41 3.90 -0.92 -4.12
C SER A 41 3.92 0.26 -3.13
N GLY A 42 4.67 1.32 -3.45
CA GLY A 42 4.70 2.54 -2.65
C GLY A 42 3.36 3.27 -2.64
N THR A 43 2.74 3.47 -3.81
CA THR A 43 1.44 4.16 -3.92
C THR A 43 0.32 3.35 -3.27
N SER A 44 0.27 2.03 -3.48
CA SER A 44 -0.75 1.19 -2.86
C SER A 44 -0.62 1.20 -1.34
N GLY A 45 0.61 1.07 -0.83
CA GLY A 45 0.91 1.18 0.60
C GLY A 45 0.43 2.51 1.18
N PHE A 46 0.77 3.63 0.53
CA PHE A 46 0.32 4.95 0.95
C PHE A 46 -1.21 5.06 0.99
N ILE A 47 -1.91 4.71 -0.10
CA ILE A 47 -3.35 4.84 -0.22
C ILE A 47 -4.06 3.99 0.82
N THR A 48 -3.69 2.71 0.95
CA THR A 48 -4.30 1.80 1.91
C THR A 48 -4.05 2.26 3.34
N ALA A 49 -2.81 2.65 3.68
CA ALA A 49 -2.48 3.16 5.00
C ALA A 49 -3.29 4.42 5.35
N TRP A 50 -3.31 5.40 4.45
CA TRP A 50 -3.97 6.67 4.66
C TRP A 50 -5.49 6.50 4.87
N LEU A 51 -6.17 5.82 3.94
CA LEU A 51 -7.61 5.61 4.00
C LEU A 51 -8.00 4.85 5.27
N THR A 52 -7.29 3.75 5.54
CA THR A 52 -7.61 2.86 6.67
C THR A 52 -7.42 3.57 8.00
N SER A 53 -6.29 4.28 8.19
CA SER A 53 -6.06 5.01 9.44
C SER A 53 -6.96 6.23 9.57
N TYR A 54 -7.33 6.87 8.46
CA TYR A 54 -8.23 8.02 8.49
C TYR A 54 -9.59 7.62 9.05
N PHE A 55 -10.20 6.56 8.52
CA PHE A 55 -11.53 6.13 8.95
C PHE A 55 -11.53 5.40 10.30
N LEU A 56 -10.50 4.60 10.62
CA LEU A 56 -10.49 3.79 11.83
C LEU A 56 -9.82 4.46 13.04
N ILE A 57 -8.92 5.41 12.84
CA ILE A 57 -8.09 5.98 13.91
C ILE A 57 -8.26 7.51 14.02
N GLU A 58 -8.14 8.25 12.93
CA GLU A 58 -8.11 9.73 12.98
C GLU A 58 -9.50 10.36 13.09
N ARG A 59 -10.44 9.94 12.25
CA ARG A 59 -11.83 10.43 12.26
C ARG A 59 -12.56 10.15 13.59
N PRO A 60 -12.35 9.00 14.25
CA PRO A 60 -12.92 8.75 15.58
C PRO A 60 -12.22 9.54 16.67
N ASN A 61 -12.97 10.26 17.51
CA ASN A 61 -12.43 11.09 18.60
C ASN A 61 -11.64 10.26 19.66
N LYS A 62 -11.97 8.97 19.83
CA LYS A 62 -11.31 8.04 20.77
C LYS A 62 -11.24 6.63 20.18
N PRO A 63 -10.25 6.32 19.32
CA PRO A 63 -10.16 5.01 18.68
C PRO A 63 -9.81 3.93 19.70
N ALA A 64 -10.60 2.85 19.71
CA ALA A 64 -10.33 1.67 20.53
C ALA A 64 -9.05 0.95 20.08
N ALA A 65 -8.38 0.24 20.99
CA ALA A 65 -7.16 -0.52 20.68
C ALA A 65 -7.36 -1.52 19.52
N ALA A 66 -8.53 -2.16 19.46
CA ALA A 66 -8.91 -3.06 18.37
C ALA A 66 -8.85 -2.41 16.98
N ARG A 67 -9.11 -1.10 16.88
CA ARG A 67 -9.02 -0.38 15.59
C ARG A 67 -7.58 -0.24 15.10
N PHE A 68 -6.60 -0.15 15.99
CA PHE A 68 -5.18 -0.15 15.59
C PHE A 68 -4.75 -1.52 15.05
N VAL A 69 -5.20 -2.60 15.69
CA VAL A 69 -4.95 -3.97 15.21
C VAL A 69 -5.60 -4.16 13.84
N LEU A 70 -6.88 -3.78 13.71
CA LEU A 70 -7.60 -3.88 12.45
C LEU A 70 -6.93 -3.05 11.34
N THR A 71 -6.48 -1.82 11.63
CA THR A 71 -5.71 -1.01 10.68
C THR A 71 -4.45 -1.74 10.22
N THR A 72 -3.71 -2.38 11.13
CA THR A 72 -2.48 -3.10 10.80
C THR A 72 -2.77 -4.27 9.85
N VAL A 73 -3.80 -5.07 10.15
CA VAL A 73 -4.22 -6.22 9.34
C VAL A 73 -4.67 -5.76 7.95
N ILE A 74 -5.56 -4.78 7.87
CA ILE A 74 -6.07 -4.27 6.59
C ILE A 74 -4.93 -3.69 5.76
N VAL A 75 -4.04 -2.91 6.36
CA VAL A 75 -2.92 -2.28 5.62
C VAL A 75 -1.91 -3.33 5.14
N GLY A 76 -1.56 -4.29 5.98
CA GLY A 76 -0.65 -5.38 5.61
C GLY A 76 -1.20 -6.27 4.50
N LEU A 77 -2.52 -6.49 4.45
CA LEU A 77 -3.14 -7.37 3.45
C LEU A 77 -3.57 -6.62 2.19
N PHE A 78 -4.40 -5.59 2.35
CA PHE A 78 -5.12 -4.94 1.25
C PHE A 78 -4.20 -4.09 0.35
N SER A 79 -3.02 -3.68 0.86
CA SER A 79 -2.02 -2.98 0.05
C SER A 79 -1.46 -3.84 -1.09
N HIS A 80 -1.42 -5.16 -0.93
CA HIS A 80 -1.01 -6.09 -2.01
C HIS A 80 -2.05 -6.17 -3.11
N TRP A 81 -3.33 -6.34 -2.74
CA TRP A 81 -4.41 -6.37 -3.71
C TRP A 81 -4.46 -5.06 -4.51
N LEU A 82 -4.37 -3.92 -3.82
CA LEU A 82 -4.36 -2.62 -4.47
C LEU A 82 -3.11 -2.43 -5.35
N CYS A 83 -1.93 -2.97 -4.97
CA CYS A 83 -0.72 -2.92 -5.79
C CYS A 83 -0.96 -3.57 -7.16
N TRP A 84 -1.48 -4.80 -7.17
CA TRP A 84 -1.75 -5.52 -8.42
C TRP A 84 -2.83 -4.84 -9.25
N TYR A 85 -3.88 -4.34 -8.60
CA TYR A 85 -4.94 -3.62 -9.31
C TYR A 85 -4.44 -2.31 -9.95
N LEU A 86 -3.50 -1.60 -9.31
CA LEU A 86 -2.90 -0.40 -9.90
C LEU A 86 -2.03 -0.71 -11.12
N ILE A 87 -1.37 -1.87 -11.15
CA ILE A 87 -0.62 -2.33 -12.33
C ILE A 87 -1.60 -2.57 -13.48
N ASP A 88 -2.70 -3.28 -13.25
CA ASP A 88 -3.71 -3.52 -14.28
C ASP A 88 -4.33 -2.23 -14.82
N ILE A 89 -4.57 -1.24 -13.95
CA ILE A 89 -5.04 0.08 -14.37
C ILE A 89 -4.03 0.74 -15.32
N GLU A 90 -2.73 0.70 -14.99
CA GLU A 90 -1.70 1.31 -15.81
C GLU A 90 -1.57 0.62 -17.17
N LEU A 91 -1.61 -0.72 -17.21
CA LEU A 91 -1.60 -1.49 -18.45
C LEU A 91 -2.79 -1.15 -19.35
N ASN A 92 -3.98 -1.01 -18.76
CA ASN A 92 -5.18 -0.58 -19.48
C ASN A 92 -5.02 0.85 -20.04
N ILE A 93 -4.46 1.78 -19.26
CA ILE A 93 -4.19 3.16 -19.72
C ILE A 93 -3.20 3.14 -20.90
N ARG A 94 -2.12 2.39 -20.81
CA ARG A 94 -1.10 2.30 -21.87
C ARG A 94 -1.67 1.71 -23.16
N TYR A 95 -2.44 0.62 -23.04
CA TYR A 95 -3.03 -0.02 -24.21
C TYR A 95 -4.12 0.84 -24.86
N TYR A 96 -5.11 1.31 -24.09
CA TYR A 96 -6.29 1.97 -24.65
C TYR A 96 -6.14 3.47 -24.88
N LEU A 97 -5.33 4.18 -24.08
CA LEU A 97 -5.19 5.63 -24.18
C LEU A 97 -3.89 6.06 -24.84
N LEU A 98 -2.81 5.31 -24.66
CA LEU A 98 -1.49 5.63 -25.25
C LEU A 98 -1.18 4.83 -26.51
N ASN A 99 -2.05 3.90 -26.91
CA ASN A 99 -1.92 3.04 -28.09
C ASN A 99 -0.61 2.23 -28.09
N GLU A 100 -0.12 1.83 -26.93
CA GLU A 100 1.01 0.92 -26.83
C GLU A 100 0.60 -0.50 -27.22
N TYR A 101 1.47 -1.17 -28.00
CA TYR A 101 1.20 -2.52 -28.47
C TYR A 101 1.75 -3.55 -27.48
N PHE A 102 0.87 -4.42 -26.97
CA PHE A 102 1.22 -5.60 -26.19
C PHE A 102 0.91 -6.85 -27.00
N TYR A 103 1.61 -7.95 -26.70
CA TYR A 103 1.37 -9.25 -27.36
C TYR A 103 -0.09 -9.72 -27.17
N GLU A 104 -0.63 -9.50 -25.97
CA GLU A 104 -2.03 -9.72 -25.63
C GLU A 104 -2.64 -8.46 -25.00
N PRO A 105 -3.92 -8.18 -25.24
CA PRO A 105 -4.60 -7.07 -24.60
C PRO A 105 -4.64 -7.26 -23.07
N PRO A 106 -4.53 -6.18 -22.28
CA PRO A 106 -4.60 -6.29 -20.83
C PRO A 106 -5.99 -6.79 -20.39
N MET A 107 -6.03 -7.39 -19.20
CA MET A 107 -7.28 -7.83 -18.59
C MET A 107 -8.22 -6.62 -18.41
N ASN A 108 -9.51 -6.81 -18.69
CA ASN A 108 -10.51 -5.77 -18.44
C ASN A 108 -10.54 -5.42 -16.94
N LEU A 109 -10.69 -4.13 -16.59
CA LEU A 109 -10.65 -3.65 -15.22
C LEU A 109 -11.63 -4.36 -14.25
N LEU A 110 -12.79 -4.80 -14.72
CA LEU A 110 -13.73 -5.53 -13.88
C LEU A 110 -13.19 -6.93 -13.53
N THR A 111 -12.63 -7.62 -14.52
CA THR A 111 -11.98 -8.93 -14.33
C THR A 111 -10.65 -8.82 -13.56
N SER A 112 -9.95 -7.69 -13.69
CA SER A 112 -8.73 -7.37 -12.95
C SER A 112 -8.93 -7.34 -11.44
N LEU A 113 -10.15 -7.08 -10.94
CA LEU A 113 -10.44 -7.19 -9.50
C LEU A 113 -10.14 -8.61 -8.96
N TYR A 114 -10.46 -9.63 -9.76
CA TYR A 114 -10.22 -11.05 -9.45
C TYR A 114 -8.78 -11.46 -9.77
N GLY A 115 -8.23 -10.98 -10.89
CA GLY A 115 -6.82 -11.19 -11.25
C GLY A 115 -5.88 -10.67 -10.16
N ALA A 116 -6.09 -9.43 -9.72
CA ALA A 116 -5.34 -8.82 -8.62
C ALA A 116 -5.45 -9.62 -7.33
N PHE A 117 -6.61 -10.25 -7.05
CA PHE A 117 -6.77 -11.12 -5.88
C PHE A 117 -5.90 -12.40 -5.99
N ALA A 118 -5.86 -13.04 -7.16
CA ALA A 118 -5.01 -14.22 -7.35
C ALA A 118 -3.52 -13.90 -7.15
N PHE A 119 -3.03 -12.81 -7.74
CA PHE A 119 -1.64 -12.36 -7.54
C PHE A 119 -1.37 -11.86 -6.11
N CYS A 120 -2.39 -11.32 -5.44
CA CYS A 120 -2.31 -10.92 -4.04
C CYS A 120 -2.00 -12.12 -3.12
N LEU A 121 -2.65 -13.27 -3.35
CA LEU A 121 -2.38 -14.50 -2.57
C LEU A 121 -0.91 -14.92 -2.68
N TRP A 122 -0.35 -14.90 -3.90
CA TRP A 122 1.07 -15.17 -4.12
C TRP A 122 1.94 -14.15 -3.38
N SER A 123 1.64 -12.86 -3.52
CA SER A 123 2.40 -11.79 -2.89
C SER A 123 2.38 -11.88 -1.36
N TRP A 124 1.27 -12.31 -0.74
CA TRP A 124 1.19 -12.53 0.69
C TRP A 124 2.12 -13.65 1.18
N MET A 125 2.25 -14.74 0.41
CA MET A 125 3.14 -15.84 0.79
C MET A 125 4.60 -15.39 0.91
N PHE A 126 5.07 -14.51 0.02
CA PHE A 126 6.47 -14.08 -0.02
C PHE A 126 6.74 -12.80 0.77
N PHE A 127 5.80 -11.85 0.78
CA PHE A 127 6.02 -10.50 1.31
C PHE A 127 4.98 -10.07 2.35
N GLY A 128 3.93 -10.85 2.60
CA GLY A 128 2.87 -10.51 3.56
C GLY A 128 3.37 -10.36 5.00
N TRP A 129 4.40 -11.12 5.38
CA TRP A 129 5.06 -10.97 6.67
C TRP A 129 5.77 -9.61 6.79
N ALA A 130 6.44 -9.16 5.72
CA ALA A 130 7.19 -7.92 5.70
C ALA A 130 6.26 -6.70 5.72
N THR A 131 5.18 -6.72 4.93
CA THR A 131 4.19 -5.65 4.93
C THR A 131 3.35 -5.65 6.21
N GLY A 132 2.98 -6.81 6.76
CA GLY A 132 2.29 -6.93 8.04
C GLY A 132 3.10 -6.38 9.20
N LEU A 133 4.37 -6.79 9.34
CA LEU A 133 5.29 -6.25 10.34
C LEU A 133 5.58 -4.76 10.10
N GLY A 134 5.79 -4.37 8.84
CA GLY A 134 5.99 -2.99 8.44
C GLY A 134 4.82 -2.10 8.86
N ALA A 135 3.58 -2.56 8.66
CA ALA A 135 2.38 -1.84 9.08
C ALA A 135 2.34 -1.70 10.62
N ALA A 136 2.67 -2.75 11.36
CA ALA A 136 2.68 -2.72 12.82
C ALA A 136 3.73 -1.73 13.36
N VAL A 137 4.95 -1.79 12.84
CA VAL A 137 6.07 -0.93 13.25
C VAL A 137 5.77 0.52 12.92
N THR A 138 5.34 0.81 11.69
CA THR A 138 5.07 2.19 11.24
C THR A 138 3.84 2.79 11.91
N LEU A 139 2.83 1.99 12.27
CA LEU A 139 1.69 2.46 13.05
C LEU A 139 2.11 2.79 14.50
N TYR A 140 2.93 1.92 15.11
CA TYR A 140 3.46 2.14 16.45
C TYR A 140 4.34 3.40 16.52
N SER A 141 5.29 3.57 15.59
CA SER A 141 6.14 4.76 15.51
C SER A 141 5.32 6.02 15.32
N THR A 142 4.31 6.01 14.43
CA THR A 142 3.37 7.13 14.25
C THR A 142 2.68 7.50 15.56
N LYS A 143 2.19 6.50 16.31
CA LYS A 143 1.55 6.71 17.61
C LYS A 143 2.52 7.34 18.62
N VAL A 144 3.78 6.91 18.66
CA VAL A 144 4.82 7.48 19.54
C VAL A 144 5.13 8.93 19.14
N ILE A 145 5.36 9.21 17.86
CA ILE A 145 5.65 10.56 17.35
C ILE A 145 4.47 11.49 17.70
N LYS A 146 3.24 11.07 17.42
CA LYS A 146 2.05 11.89 17.70
C LYS A 146 1.84 12.15 19.18
N ARG A 147 2.09 11.17 20.04
CA ARG A 147 2.07 11.37 21.50
C ARG A 147 3.13 12.38 21.96
N ARG A 148 4.32 12.39 21.37
CA ARG A 148 5.38 13.35 21.70
C ARG A 148 5.07 14.76 21.18
N THR A 149 4.58 14.87 19.94
CA THR A 149 4.33 16.17 19.28
C THR A 149 3.06 16.87 19.77
N ASN A 150 2.11 16.13 20.35
CA ASN A 150 0.90 16.68 20.97
C ASN A 150 1.06 16.92 22.49
N LYS A 151 2.23 16.63 23.08
CA LYS A 151 2.57 17.06 24.45
C LYS A 151 3.00 18.53 24.45
N LEU A 152 2.01 19.41 24.31
CA LEU A 152 1.96 20.79 24.81
C LEU A 152 0.46 21.09 25.04
N VAL A 153 -0.10 20.40 26.03
CA VAL A 153 -1.25 20.83 26.86
C VAL A 153 -0.94 20.35 28.26
#